data_AF-A0A665T334-F1
#
_entry.id   AF-A0A665T334-F1
#
_cell.length_a   1.000
_cell.length_b   1.000
_cell.length_c   1.000
_cell.angle_alpha   90.00
_cell.angle_beta   90.00
_cell.angle_gamma   90.00
#
_symmetry.space_group_name_H-M   'P 1'
#
loop_
_entity.id
_entity.type
_entity.pdbx_description
1 polymer ?
#
loop_
_entity_poly.entity_id
_entity_poly.type
_entity_poly.pdbx_seq_one_letter_code
_entity_poly.pdbx_strand_id
1 'polypeptide(L)'
;MLDQLRAVRTEFIQRVSDTVLNQLLDKLLDRGVIRDEEMESARAKSRAEKARDVIDSVRRKGSEASSFLIAALCQLDPCVSRELSLI
;
A
#
# COMPACT_ATOMS: atom_id res chain seq x y z
N MET A 1 0.03 13.20 -8.31
CA MET A 1 0.49 12.11 -7.42
C MET A 1 -0.66 11.47 -6.61
N LEU A 2 -1.59 12.19 -5.97
CA LEU A 2 -2.72 11.56 -5.26
C LEU A 2 -3.72 10.83 -6.18
N ASP A 3 -3.87 11.28 -7.43
CA ASP A 3 -4.80 10.69 -8.41
C ASP A 3 -4.39 9.30 -8.91
N GLN A 4 -3.08 8.99 -8.95
CA GLN A 4 -2.62 7.69 -9.44
C GLN A 4 -3.05 6.56 -8.50
N LEU A 5 -2.89 6.73 -7.18
CA LEU A 5 -3.39 5.74 -6.21
C LEU A 5 -4.92 5.62 -6.21
N ARG A 6 -5.66 6.67 -6.57
CA ARG A 6 -7.11 6.55 -6.80
C ARG A 6 -7.41 5.66 -8.00
N ALA A 7 -6.71 5.86 -9.10
CA ALA A 7 -6.92 5.14 -10.35
C ALA A 7 -6.57 3.65 -10.21
N VAL A 8 -5.43 3.34 -9.58
CA VAL A 8 -4.94 1.96 -9.46
C VAL A 8 -5.51 1.19 -8.27
N ARG A 9 -6.35 1.82 -7.42
CA ARG A 9 -6.87 1.23 -6.17
C ARG A 9 -7.48 -0.15 -6.37
N THR A 10 -8.34 -0.29 -7.37
CA THR A 10 -9.03 -1.55 -7.65
C THR A 10 -8.06 -2.64 -8.06
N GLU A 11 -7.14 -2.32 -8.97
CA GLU A 11 -6.14 -3.28 -9.44
C GLU A 11 -5.12 -3.64 -8.36
N PHE A 12 -4.70 -2.67 -7.55
CA PHE A 12 -3.84 -2.89 -6.38
C PHE A 12 -4.49 -3.89 -5.41
N ILE A 13 -5.77 -3.72 -5.09
CA ILE A 13 -6.52 -4.65 -4.22
C ILE A 13 -6.64 -6.04 -4.85
N GLN A 14 -6.65 -6.18 -6.17
CA GLN A 14 -6.77 -7.47 -6.84
C GLN A 14 -5.42 -8.19 -7.01
N ARG A 15 -4.37 -7.46 -7.37
CA ARG A 15 -3.09 -8.02 -7.82
C ARG A 15 -2.06 -8.20 -6.71
N VAL A 16 -2.08 -7.35 -5.69
CA VAL A 16 -1.07 -7.42 -4.62
C VAL A 16 -1.30 -8.66 -3.76
N SER A 17 -0.22 -9.43 -3.58
CA SER A 17 -0.20 -10.62 -2.73
C SER A 17 -0.21 -10.23 -1.24
N ASP A 18 -0.69 -11.14 -0.38
CA ASP A 18 -0.68 -10.88 1.07
C ASP A 18 0.74 -10.66 1.62
N THR A 19 1.72 -11.38 1.07
CA THR A 19 3.13 -11.23 1.43
C THR A 19 3.63 -9.81 1.18
N VAL A 20 3.37 -9.26 -0.01
CA VAL A 20 3.77 -7.88 -0.36
C VAL A 20 3.02 -6.88 0.52
N LEU A 21 1.73 -7.11 0.82
CA LEU A 21 0.98 -6.24 1.75
C LEU A 21 1.59 -6.21 3.16
N ASN A 22 2.00 -7.35 3.69
CA ASN A 22 2.63 -7.40 5.02
C ASN A 22 3.97 -6.63 5.01
N GLN A 23 4.80 -6.82 3.98
CA GLN A 23 6.04 -6.06 3.83
C GLN A 23 5.82 -4.56 3.64
N LEU A 24 4.75 -4.16 2.94
CA LEU A 24 4.35 -2.76 2.82
C LEU A 24 3.93 -2.18 4.17
N LEU A 25 3.13 -2.92 4.95
CA LEU A 25 2.75 -2.51 6.30
C LEU A 25 3.98 -2.29 7.19
N ASP A 26 4.95 -3.21 7.16
CA ASP A 26 6.19 -3.09 7.92
C ASP A 26 6.94 -1.80 7.54
N LYS A 27 7.13 -1.56 6.23
CA LYS A 27 7.79 -0.33 5.74
C LYS A 27 7.02 0.94 6.11
N LEU A 28 5.69 0.90 6.10
CA LEU A 28 4.86 2.03 6.50
C LEU A 28 4.93 2.30 8.01
N LEU A 29 5.04 1.26 8.83
CA LEU A 29 5.25 1.39 10.27
C LEU A 29 6.63 1.96 10.56
N ASP A 30 7.68 1.43 9.93
CA ASP A 30 9.06 1.90 10.10
C ASP A 30 9.21 3.39 9.78
N ARG A 31 8.48 3.87 8.77
CA ARG A 31 8.46 5.29 8.39
C ARG A 31 7.54 6.14 9.27
N GLY A 32 6.82 5.55 10.23
CA GLY A 32 5.84 6.24 11.07
C GLY A 32 4.62 6.73 10.30
N VAL A 33 4.37 6.16 9.10
CA VAL A 33 3.16 6.46 8.33
C VAL A 33 1.98 5.88 9.08
N ILE A 34 1.98 4.59 9.41
CA ILE A 34 0.91 3.96 10.22
C ILE A 34 1.40 3.70 11.64
N ARG A 35 0.47 3.63 12.60
CA ARG A 35 0.77 3.21 13.98
C ARG A 35 0.66 1.70 14.15
N ASP A 36 1.26 1.15 15.21
CA ASP A 36 1.19 -0.28 15.55
C ASP A 36 -0.25 -0.79 15.60
N GLU A 37 -1.17 -0.02 16.20
CA GLU A 37 -2.60 -0.37 16.26
C GLU A 37 -3.24 -0.49 14.87
N GLU A 38 -2.89 0.42 13.94
CA GLU A 38 -3.39 0.40 12.56
C GLU A 38 -2.85 -0.83 11.81
N MET A 39 -1.59 -1.18 12.07
CA MET A 39 -0.93 -2.32 11.46
C MET A 39 -1.50 -3.65 11.95
N GLU A 40 -1.66 -3.82 13.26
CA GLU A 40 -2.25 -5.03 13.84
C GLU A 40 -3.70 -5.22 13.38
N SER A 41 -4.48 -4.14 13.31
CA SER A 41 -5.83 -4.18 12.74
C SER A 41 -5.84 -4.60 11.27
N ALA A 42 -4.89 -4.11 10.46
CA ALA A 42 -4.79 -4.47 9.04
C ALA A 42 -4.34 -5.93 8.84
N ARG A 43 -3.47 -6.45 9.71
CA ARG A 43 -2.97 -7.84 9.67
C ARG A 43 -4.05 -8.87 9.96
N ALA A 44 -5.02 -8.55 10.83
CA ALA A 44 -6.15 -9.42 11.15
C ALA A 44 -7.20 -9.54 10.03
N LYS A 45 -7.14 -8.70 9.00
CA LYS A 45 -8.15 -8.62 7.92
C LYS A 45 -7.79 -9.49 6.73
N SER A 46 -8.78 -9.74 5.86
CA SER A 46 -8.54 -10.41 4.59
C SER A 46 -7.57 -9.60 3.70
N ARG A 47 -6.85 -10.28 2.80
CA ARG A 47 -5.92 -9.65 1.84
C ARG A 47 -6.52 -8.43 1.14
N ALA A 48 -7.78 -8.53 0.68
CA ALA A 48 -8.44 -7.45 -0.04
C ALA A 48 -8.79 -6.25 0.85
N GLU A 49 -9.23 -6.50 2.08
CA GLU A 49 -9.49 -5.45 3.07
C GLU A 49 -8.19 -4.78 3.52
N LYS A 50 -7.16 -5.58 3.78
CA LYS A 50 -5.81 -5.10 4.10
C LYS A 50 -5.27 -4.18 3.01
N ALA A 51 -5.35 -4.58 1.73
CA ALA A 51 -4.94 -3.73 0.61
C ALA A 51 -5.71 -2.41 0.55
N ARG A 52 -7.01 -2.46 0.83
CA ARG A 52 -7.87 -1.27 0.90
C ARG A 52 -7.43 -0.33 2.04
N ASP A 53 -7.14 -0.87 3.21
CA ASP A 53 -6.71 -0.07 4.35
C ASP A 53 -5.35 0.57 4.13
N VAL A 54 -4.39 -0.16 3.55
CA VAL A 54 -3.06 0.38 3.20
C VAL A 54 -3.21 1.59 2.30
N ILE A 55 -3.93 1.45 1.17
CA ILE A 55 -4.03 2.52 0.19
C ILE A 55 -4.86 3.70 0.73
N ASP A 56 -5.92 3.44 1.48
CA ASP A 56 -6.77 4.50 2.03
C ASP A 56 -6.11 5.21 3.23
N SER A 57 -5.21 4.54 3.97
CA SER A 57 -4.43 5.16 5.05
C SER A 57 -3.36 6.11 4.49
N VAL A 58 -2.55 5.66 3.53
CA VAL A 58 -1.50 6.53 2.96
C VAL A 58 -2.10 7.72 2.22
N ARG A 59 -3.25 7.55 1.57
CA ARG A 59 -3.96 8.64 0.90
C ARG A 59 -4.49 9.69 1.88
N ARG A 60 -4.94 9.26 3.07
CA ARG A 60 -5.36 10.18 4.14
C ARG A 60 -4.19 10.95 4.74
N LYS A 61 -2.99 10.36 4.76
CA LYS A 61 -1.79 10.98 5.35
C LYS A 61 -1.07 11.94 4.40
N GLY A 62 -1.32 11.83 3.09
CA GLY A 62 -0.94 12.84 2.11
C GLY A 62 -0.06 12.32 0.98
N SER A 63 0.45 13.24 0.18
CA SER A 63 1.26 12.93 -1.00
C SER A 63 2.56 12.22 -0.66
N GLU A 64 3.24 12.59 0.42
CA GLU A 64 4.51 11.96 0.81
C GLU A 64 4.34 10.47 1.14
N ALA A 65 3.35 10.13 1.95
CA ALA A 65 3.01 8.75 2.27
C ALA A 65 2.60 7.96 1.01
N SER A 66 1.87 8.60 0.10
CA SER A 66 1.46 8.02 -1.19
C SER A 66 2.67 7.70 -2.07
N SER A 67 3.60 8.64 -2.22
CA SER A 67 4.84 8.45 -2.99
C SER A 67 5.72 7.36 -2.37
N PHE A 68 5.79 7.29 -1.04
CA PHE A 68 6.53 6.24 -0.36
C PHE A 68 5.91 4.86 -0.59
N LEU A 69 4.58 4.73 -0.54
CA LEU A 69 3.91 3.47 -0.84
C LEU A 69 4.26 2.98 -2.25
N ILE A 70 4.21 3.88 -3.24
CA ILE A 70 4.56 3.54 -4.62
C ILE A 70 6.01 3.09 -4.71
N ALA A 71 6.95 3.84 -4.12
CA ALA A 71 8.37 3.48 -4.13
C ALA A 71 8.62 2.13 -3.44
N ALA A 72 7.97 1.87 -2.30
CA ALA A 72 8.06 0.61 -1.59
C ALA A 72 7.50 -0.55 -2.42
N LEU A 73 6.35 -0.37 -3.08
CA LEU A 73 5.78 -1.36 -3.98
C LEU A 73 6.70 -1.64 -5.17
N CYS A 74 7.32 -0.61 -5.74
CA CYS A 74 8.27 -0.78 -6.85
C CYS A 74 9.52 -1.58 -6.46
N GLN A 75 9.94 -1.46 -5.20
CA GLN A 75 11.06 -2.24 -4.67
C GLN A 75 10.67 -3.68 -4.35
N LEU A 76 9.48 -3.90 -3.81
CA LEU A 76 9.02 -5.23 -3.37
C LEU A 76 8.48 -6.07 -4.52
N ASP A 77 7.76 -5.43 -5.43
CA ASP A 77 7.13 -6.07 -6.58
C ASP A 77 7.14 -5.14 -7.81
N PRO A 78 8.26 -5.13 -8.57
CA PRO A 78 8.37 -4.37 -9.81
C PRO A 78 7.36 -4.83 -10.88
N CYS A 79 6.96 -6.10 -10.86
CA CYS A 79 6.01 -6.66 -11.81
C CYS A 79 4.63 -6.04 -11.61
N VAL A 80 4.12 -6.10 -10.38
CA VAL A 80 2.84 -5.45 -10.03
C VAL A 80 2.91 -3.95 -10.25
N SER A 81 4.04 -3.31 -9.95
CA SER A 81 4.19 -1.86 -10.18
C SER A 81 4.09 -1.48 -11.67
N ARG A 82 4.66 -2.31 -12.55
CA ARG A 82 4.55 -2.13 -14.00
C ARG A 82 3.13 -2.40 -14.50
N GLU A 83 2.48 -3.45 -13.99
CA GLU A 83 1.09 -3.76 -14.33
C GLU A 83 0.13 -2.62 -13.94
N LEU A 84 0.37 -1.99 -12.79
CA LEU A 84 -0.39 -0.84 -12.30
C LEU A 84 0.02 0.49 -12.97
N SER A 85 0.97 0.47 -13.92
CA SER A 85 1.49 1.69 -14.58
C SER A 85 1.98 2.76 -13.60
N LEU A 86 2.59 2.32 -12.50
CA LEU A 86 3.14 3.20 -11.45
C LEU A 86 4.59 3.63 -11.73
N ILE A 87 5.25 2.93 -12.66
CA ILE A 87 6.63 3.15 -13.13
C ILE A 87 6.71 3.04 -14.66
#